data_AF-A0A8S3XYQ9-F1
#
_entry.id   AF-A0A8S3XYQ9-F1
#
_cell.length_a   1.000
_cell.length_b   1.000
_cell.length_c   1.000
_cell.angle_alpha   90.00
_cell.angle_beta   90.00
_cell.angle_gamma   90.00
#
_symmetry.space_group_name_H-M   'P 1'
#
loop_
_entity.id
_entity.type
_entity.pdbx_description
1 polymer ?
#
loop_
_entity_poly.entity_id
_entity_poly.type
_entity_poly.pdbx_seq_one_letter_code
_entity_poly.pdbx_strand_id
1 'polypeptide(L)'
;MRQVRSQETNEDREHRLAYNREQTAESRASESSFNNETRLATDRERHALSRASETLTNYSQRLKVDRERHIESRALETFTEHSERLTADRERHAESRASETFTQYSDRLTADRERHAEFRASETFTECSERLTADRERHAESRASETFTQYSERLTADRERHAESRASETFTQYSERLTADRERHVESRASETFTECSERLTADRESHAESRASETLTQYSERLTADRERHARSRASESFTQYEARLAADRESRSESHRPRFIKFTTCNRMCYYAIVVIKTYEVDT
;
A
#
# COMPACT_ATOMS: atom_id res chain seq x y z
N MET A 1 -79.80 35.69 3.26
CA MET A 1 -78.34 35.42 3.24
C MET A 1 -77.96 34.21 2.39
N ARG A 2 -78.55 33.01 2.57
CA ARG A 2 -78.15 31.79 1.83
C ARG A 2 -78.58 31.79 0.34
N GLN A 3 -79.75 32.36 0.00
CA GLN A 3 -80.25 32.49 -1.38
C GLN A 3 -79.49 33.50 -2.25
N VAL A 4 -78.85 34.51 -1.64
CA VAL A 4 -78.07 35.55 -2.37
C VAL A 4 -76.73 34.99 -2.85
N ARG A 5 -76.16 34.02 -2.11
CA ARG A 5 -74.88 33.37 -2.47
C ARG A 5 -75.01 32.31 -3.57
N SER A 6 -76.22 31.78 -3.80
CA SER A 6 -76.47 30.77 -4.85
C SER A 6 -76.68 31.39 -6.24
N GLN A 7 -76.82 32.72 -6.34
CA GLN A 7 -76.97 33.47 -7.60
C GLN A 7 -75.80 34.43 -7.85
N GLU A 8 -74.75 34.38 -7.01
CA GLU A 8 -73.55 35.21 -7.12
C GLU A 8 -72.77 34.82 -8.37
N THR A 9 -72.34 35.80 -9.17
CA THR A 9 -71.44 35.53 -10.31
C THR A 9 -70.05 35.12 -9.79
N ASN A 10 -69.25 34.46 -10.64
CA ASN A 10 -67.88 34.10 -10.24
C ASN A 10 -67.03 35.35 -9.89
N GLU A 11 -67.27 36.46 -10.58
CA GLU A 11 -66.59 37.74 -10.33
C GLU A 11 -66.98 38.35 -8.99
N ASP A 12 -68.29 38.41 -8.69
CA ASP A 12 -68.78 38.92 -7.40
C ASP A 12 -68.27 38.06 -6.22
N ARG A 13 -68.23 36.74 -6.43
CA ARG A 13 -67.70 35.79 -5.45
C ARG A 13 -66.22 36.02 -5.19
N GLU A 14 -65.41 36.22 -6.23
CA GLU A 14 -63.99 36.51 -6.06
C GLU A 14 -63.76 37.87 -5.40
N HIS A 15 -64.52 38.91 -5.77
CA HIS A 15 -64.44 40.21 -5.09
C HIS A 15 -64.75 40.10 -3.60
N ARG A 16 -65.83 39.39 -3.23
CA ARG A 16 -66.18 39.17 -1.83
C ARG A 16 -65.11 38.35 -1.10
N LEU A 17 -64.56 37.31 -1.72
CA LEU A 17 -63.49 36.51 -1.12
C LEU A 17 -62.19 37.32 -0.97
N ALA A 18 -61.83 38.14 -1.95
CA ALA A 18 -60.68 39.03 -1.90
C ALA A 18 -60.81 40.03 -0.75
N TYR A 19 -61.96 40.70 -0.63
CA TYR A 19 -62.26 41.61 0.48
C TYR A 19 -62.14 40.91 1.85
N ASN A 20 -62.66 39.68 1.98
CA ASN A 20 -62.52 38.92 3.22
C ASN A 20 -61.06 38.51 3.52
N ARG A 21 -60.28 38.15 2.49
CA ARG A 21 -58.84 37.84 2.64
C ARG A 21 -58.08 39.06 3.14
N GLU A 22 -58.38 40.24 2.60
CA GLU A 22 -57.78 41.52 2.99
C GLU A 22 -58.12 41.89 4.45
N GLN A 23 -59.39 41.88 4.81
CA GLN A 23 -59.81 42.13 6.20
C GLN A 23 -59.17 41.14 7.20
N THR A 24 -59.02 39.88 6.79
CA THR A 24 -58.33 38.87 7.62
C THR A 24 -56.83 39.15 7.72
N ALA A 25 -56.20 39.62 6.64
CA ALA A 25 -54.78 39.99 6.65
C ALA A 25 -54.53 41.20 7.56
N GLU A 26 -55.38 42.23 7.49
CA GLU A 26 -55.33 43.41 8.36
C GLU A 26 -55.52 43.04 9.83
N SER A 27 -56.50 42.17 10.14
CA SER A 27 -56.72 41.68 11.49
C SER A 27 -55.54 40.86 12.02
N ARG A 28 -54.86 40.08 11.16
CA ARG A 28 -53.65 39.32 11.53
C ARG A 28 -52.44 40.23 11.71
N ALA A 29 -52.30 41.26 10.88
CA ALA A 29 -51.20 42.21 10.97
C ALA A 29 -51.27 43.09 12.22
N SER A 30 -52.48 43.39 12.70
CA SER A 30 -52.74 44.13 13.94
C SER A 30 -52.85 43.24 15.19
N GLU A 31 -52.66 41.93 15.05
CA GLU A 31 -52.75 40.97 16.15
C GLU A 31 -51.59 41.14 17.14
N SER A 32 -51.89 41.16 18.45
CA SER A 32 -50.83 41.14 19.47
C SER A 32 -50.14 39.78 19.53
N SER A 33 -48.88 39.73 19.98
CA SER A 33 -48.14 38.46 20.12
C SER A 33 -48.90 37.43 20.97
N PHE A 34 -49.56 37.88 22.05
CA PHE A 34 -50.38 37.01 22.91
C PHE A 34 -51.61 36.43 22.18
N ASN A 35 -52.33 37.26 21.42
CA ASN A 35 -53.48 36.81 20.64
C ASN A 35 -53.05 35.85 19.52
N ASN A 36 -51.94 36.15 18.84
CA ASN A 36 -51.37 35.29 17.81
C ASN A 36 -51.01 33.91 18.37
N GLU A 37 -50.31 33.86 19.51
CA GLU A 37 -49.96 32.58 20.12
C GLU A 37 -51.21 31.81 20.58
N THR A 38 -52.20 32.49 21.14
CA THR A 38 -53.48 31.87 21.53
C THR A 38 -54.18 31.27 20.30
N ARG A 39 -54.28 32.02 19.20
CA ARG A 39 -54.86 31.54 17.94
C ARG A 39 -54.10 30.32 17.41
N LEU A 40 -52.77 30.39 17.33
CA LEU A 40 -51.93 29.27 16.90
C LEU A 40 -52.09 28.04 17.82
N ALA A 41 -52.19 28.23 19.13
CA ALA A 41 -52.45 27.15 20.08
C ALA A 41 -53.81 26.48 19.82
N THR A 42 -54.88 27.25 19.61
CA THR A 42 -56.19 26.68 19.27
C THR A 42 -56.18 25.96 17.92
N ASP A 43 -55.43 26.45 16.93
CA ASP A 43 -55.29 25.78 15.64
C ASP A 43 -54.50 24.46 15.78
N ARG A 44 -53.42 24.44 16.56
CA ARG A 44 -52.66 23.21 16.88
C ARG A 44 -53.53 22.18 17.59
N GLU A 45 -54.35 22.58 18.56
CA GLU A 45 -55.27 21.69 19.28
C GLU A 45 -56.34 21.10 18.34
N ARG A 46 -56.96 21.95 17.50
CA ARG A 46 -57.95 21.49 16.51
C ARG A 46 -57.34 20.48 15.53
N HIS A 47 -56.12 20.74 15.07
CA HIS A 47 -55.40 19.78 14.24
C HIS A 47 -55.11 18.49 15.01
N ALA A 48 -54.59 18.55 16.23
CA ALA A 48 -54.30 17.36 17.03
C ALA A 48 -55.54 16.47 17.24
N LEU A 49 -56.68 17.07 17.56
CA LEU A 49 -57.96 16.36 17.69
C LEU A 49 -58.39 15.71 16.37
N SER A 50 -58.31 16.46 15.26
CA SER A 50 -58.61 15.91 13.93
C SER A 50 -57.70 14.74 13.56
N ARG A 51 -56.39 14.82 13.89
CA ARG A 51 -55.39 13.76 13.67
C ARG A 51 -55.69 12.53 14.53
N ALA A 52 -56.11 12.72 15.78
CA ALA A 52 -56.42 11.63 16.70
C ALA A 52 -57.69 10.86 16.29
N SER A 53 -58.68 11.54 15.71
CA SER A 53 -59.93 10.93 15.24
C SER A 53 -59.90 10.42 13.79
N GLU A 54 -58.73 10.44 13.15
CA GLU A 54 -58.60 10.15 11.73
C GLU A 54 -58.72 8.63 11.43
N THR A 55 -59.49 8.28 10.40
CA THR A 55 -59.54 6.89 9.90
C THR A 55 -58.25 6.51 9.19
N LEU A 56 -57.90 5.22 9.16
CA LEU A 56 -56.71 4.72 8.46
C LEU A 56 -56.63 5.15 6.99
N THR A 57 -57.76 5.15 6.27
CA THR A 57 -57.81 5.60 4.87
C THR A 57 -57.40 7.05 4.71
N ASN A 58 -57.97 7.94 5.53
CA ASN A 58 -57.63 9.37 5.52
C ASN A 58 -56.16 9.59 5.95
N TYR A 59 -55.67 8.84 6.95
CA TYR A 59 -54.27 8.86 7.37
C TYR A 59 -53.33 8.53 6.21
N SER A 60 -53.60 7.43 5.50
CA SER A 60 -52.80 7.00 4.36
C SER A 60 -52.85 7.99 3.19
N GLN A 61 -54.03 8.53 2.87
CA GLN A 61 -54.19 9.54 1.82
C GLN A 61 -53.42 10.82 2.16
N ARG A 62 -53.54 11.29 3.40
CA ARG A 62 -52.81 12.48 3.85
C ARG A 62 -51.31 12.26 3.82
N LEU A 63 -50.82 11.12 4.30
CA LEU A 63 -49.38 10.81 4.24
C LEU A 63 -48.88 10.73 2.79
N LYS A 64 -49.70 10.23 1.87
CA LYS A 64 -49.39 10.23 0.44
C LYS A 64 -49.24 11.67 -0.09
N VAL A 65 -50.21 12.54 0.17
CA VAL A 65 -50.16 13.96 -0.23
C VAL A 65 -48.98 14.69 0.43
N ASP A 66 -48.68 14.40 1.70
CA ASP A 66 -47.53 14.98 2.40
C ASP A 66 -46.20 14.57 1.75
N ARG A 67 -46.08 13.29 1.36
CA ARG A 67 -44.90 12.79 0.63
C ARG A 67 -44.77 13.42 -0.76
N GLU A 68 -45.87 13.52 -1.51
CA GLU A 68 -45.90 14.16 -2.83
C GLU A 68 -45.45 15.63 -2.74
N ARG A 69 -46.02 16.40 -1.81
CA ARG A 69 -45.60 17.80 -1.57
C ARG A 69 -44.14 17.92 -1.18
N HIS A 70 -43.61 17.00 -0.37
CA HIS A 70 -42.20 17.02 0.01
C HIS A 70 -41.29 16.67 -1.18
N ILE A 71 -41.69 15.74 -2.05
CA ILE A 71 -40.96 15.43 -3.28
C ILE A 71 -40.96 16.64 -4.22
N GLU A 72 -42.11 17.29 -4.43
CA GLU A 72 -42.21 18.51 -5.25
C GLU A 72 -41.34 19.64 -4.68
N SER A 73 -41.41 19.88 -3.36
CA SER A 73 -40.56 20.87 -2.70
C SER A 73 -39.07 20.56 -2.83
N ARG A 74 -38.67 19.28 -2.79
CA ARG A 74 -37.29 18.84 -3.02
C ARG A 74 -36.86 19.03 -4.47
N ALA A 75 -37.75 18.81 -5.43
CA ALA A 75 -37.47 18.99 -6.86
C ALA A 75 -37.32 20.48 -7.24
N LEU A 76 -37.96 21.37 -6.50
CA LEU A 76 -37.89 22.83 -6.69
C LEU A 76 -36.79 23.50 -5.84
N GLU A 77 -36.06 22.73 -5.02
CA GLU A 77 -34.98 23.21 -4.16
C GLU A 77 -33.86 23.82 -4.99
N THR A 78 -33.43 25.04 -4.65
CA THR A 78 -32.23 25.64 -5.23
C THR A 78 -30.97 24.92 -4.75
N PHE A 79 -29.85 25.10 -5.45
CA PHE A 79 -28.58 24.51 -5.02
C PHE A 79 -28.18 24.92 -3.60
N THR A 80 -28.41 26.18 -3.23
CA THR A 80 -28.11 26.70 -1.89
C THR A 80 -28.97 26.01 -0.83
N GLU A 81 -30.28 25.96 -1.01
CA GLU A 81 -31.20 25.29 -0.07
C GLU A 81 -30.86 23.79 0.07
N HIS A 82 -30.50 23.13 -1.04
CA HIS A 82 -30.07 21.74 -1.05
C HIS A 82 -28.80 21.53 -0.23
N SER A 83 -27.82 22.41 -0.42
CA SER A 83 -26.55 22.36 0.30
C SER A 83 -26.73 22.63 1.79
N GLU A 84 -27.52 23.65 2.16
CA GLU A 84 -27.84 23.98 3.55
C GLU A 84 -28.53 22.83 4.25
N ARG A 85 -29.55 22.23 3.62
CA ARG A 85 -30.20 21.06 4.18
C ARG A 85 -29.23 19.90 4.35
N LEU A 86 -28.43 19.57 3.33
CA LEU A 86 -27.52 18.44 3.42
C LEU A 86 -26.43 18.67 4.47
N THR A 87 -26.07 19.93 4.72
CA THR A 87 -25.19 20.33 5.82
C THR A 87 -25.87 20.10 7.17
N ALA A 88 -27.11 20.57 7.36
CA ALA A 88 -27.88 20.31 8.58
C ALA A 88 -28.12 18.81 8.82
N ASP A 89 -28.33 18.02 7.76
CA ASP A 89 -28.46 16.56 7.85
C ASP A 89 -27.14 15.91 8.32
N ARG A 90 -25.99 16.35 7.79
CA ARG A 90 -24.67 15.87 8.22
C ARG A 90 -24.37 16.25 9.67
N GLU A 91 -24.71 17.47 10.08
CA GLU A 91 -24.53 17.94 11.46
C GLU A 91 -25.34 17.10 12.45
N ARG A 92 -26.65 16.90 12.17
CA ARG A 92 -27.50 16.03 13.01
C ARG A 92 -26.98 14.60 13.08
N HIS A 93 -26.47 14.06 11.97
CA HIS A 93 -25.83 12.75 11.98
C HIS A 93 -24.54 12.74 12.80
N ALA A 94 -23.68 13.76 12.67
CA ALA A 94 -22.45 13.88 13.45
C ALA A 94 -22.74 13.97 14.95
N GLU A 95 -23.72 14.78 15.36
CA GLU A 95 -24.19 14.88 16.75
C GLU A 95 -24.75 13.55 17.26
N SER A 96 -25.54 12.86 16.45
CA SER A 96 -26.04 11.52 16.79
C SER A 96 -24.91 10.52 16.94
N ARG A 97 -23.85 10.57 16.10
CA ARG A 97 -22.68 9.70 16.23
C ARG A 97 -21.83 10.05 17.46
N ALA A 98 -21.67 11.34 17.77
CA ALA A 98 -20.92 11.79 18.93
C ALA A 98 -21.61 11.42 20.26
N SER A 99 -22.93 11.26 20.25
CA SER A 99 -23.73 10.83 21.40
C SER A 99 -23.97 9.32 21.49
N GLU A 100 -23.41 8.52 20.58
CA GLU A 100 -23.51 7.04 20.65
C GLU A 100 -22.85 6.51 21.92
N THR A 101 -23.55 5.61 22.61
CA THR A 101 -22.93 4.75 23.62
C THR A 101 -22.03 3.70 22.96
N PHE A 102 -21.10 3.11 23.72
CA PHE A 102 -20.23 2.06 23.19
C PHE A 102 -21.01 0.87 22.61
N THR A 103 -22.12 0.47 23.24
CA THR A 103 -22.98 -0.60 22.73
C THR A 103 -23.61 -0.21 21.39
N GLN A 104 -24.20 0.98 21.28
CA GLN A 104 -24.76 1.47 20.01
C GLN A 104 -23.72 1.57 18.90
N TYR A 105 -22.52 2.06 19.22
CA TYR A 105 -21.39 2.11 18.29
C TYR A 105 -21.00 0.70 17.79
N SER A 106 -20.90 -0.26 18.72
CA SER A 106 -20.53 -1.65 18.42
C SER A 106 -21.60 -2.36 17.58
N ASP A 107 -22.87 -2.20 17.95
CA ASP A 107 -24.01 -2.78 17.23
C ASP A 107 -24.07 -2.21 15.81
N ARG A 108 -23.90 -0.90 15.65
CA ARG A 108 -23.85 -0.25 14.34
C ARG A 108 -22.70 -0.78 13.49
N LEU A 109 -21.50 -0.93 14.08
CA LEU A 109 -20.34 -1.44 13.35
C LEU A 109 -20.49 -2.92 12.99
N THR A 110 -21.19 -3.70 13.83
CA THR A 110 -21.53 -5.10 13.56
C THR A 110 -22.51 -5.21 12.40
N ALA A 111 -23.62 -4.46 12.44
CA ALA A 111 -24.58 -4.40 11.35
C ALA A 111 -23.95 -3.92 10.03
N ASP A 112 -22.99 -2.99 10.10
CA ASP A 112 -22.28 -2.52 8.92
C ASP A 112 -21.37 -3.60 8.31
N ARG A 113 -20.65 -4.35 9.16
CA ARG A 113 -19.86 -5.51 8.72
C ARG A 113 -20.72 -6.61 8.12
N GLU A 114 -21.88 -6.90 8.71
CA GLU A 114 -22.82 -7.89 8.21
C GLU A 114 -23.33 -7.50 6.82
N ARG A 115 -23.80 -6.26 6.63
CA ARG A 115 -24.22 -5.77 5.31
C ARG A 115 -23.10 -5.82 4.28
N HIS A 116 -21.87 -5.47 4.66
CA HIS A 116 -20.73 -5.58 3.76
C HIS A 116 -20.39 -7.03 3.41
N ALA A 117 -20.49 -7.95 4.37
CA ALA A 117 -20.26 -9.37 4.14
C ALA A 117 -21.35 -9.97 3.22
N GLU A 118 -22.62 -9.61 3.42
CA GLU A 118 -23.73 -10.00 2.55
C GLU A 118 -23.51 -9.48 1.13
N PHE A 119 -23.19 -8.20 0.97
CA PHE A 119 -22.89 -7.61 -0.34
C PHE A 119 -21.74 -8.35 -1.04
N ARG A 120 -20.65 -8.65 -0.31
CA ARG A 120 -19.50 -9.40 -0.82
C ARG A 120 -19.86 -10.83 -1.23
N ALA A 121 -20.73 -11.49 -0.46
CA ALA A 121 -21.18 -12.84 -0.77
C ALA A 121 -22.08 -12.89 -2.01
N SER A 122 -22.83 -11.81 -2.29
CA SER A 122 -23.69 -11.67 -3.47
C SER A 122 -23.01 -11.05 -4.70
N GLU A 123 -21.75 -10.62 -4.57
CA GLU A 123 -21.00 -9.91 -5.61
C GLU A 123 -20.79 -10.81 -6.84
N THR A 124 -21.10 -10.30 -8.03
CA THR A 124 -20.79 -10.99 -9.28
C THR A 124 -19.29 -10.94 -9.57
N PHE A 125 -18.80 -11.81 -10.46
CA PHE A 125 -17.38 -11.81 -10.84
C PHE A 125 -16.93 -10.46 -11.41
N THR A 126 -17.78 -9.78 -12.19
CA THR A 126 -17.48 -8.46 -12.77
C THR A 126 -17.36 -7.41 -11.67
N GLU A 127 -18.33 -7.32 -10.77
CA GLU A 127 -18.30 -6.37 -9.64
C GLU A 127 -17.08 -6.61 -8.73
N CYS A 128 -16.74 -7.87 -8.47
CA CYS A 128 -15.56 -8.24 -7.70
C CYS A 128 -14.26 -7.80 -8.39
N SER A 129 -14.19 -8.00 -9.71
CA SER A 129 -13.04 -7.59 -10.51
C SER A 129 -12.88 -6.07 -10.56
N GLU A 130 -13.98 -5.33 -10.78
CA GLU A 130 -14.00 -3.86 -10.79
C GLU A 130 -13.56 -3.31 -9.43
N ARG A 131 -14.13 -3.84 -8.35
CA ARG A 131 -13.74 -3.45 -7.00
C ARG A 131 -12.27 -3.74 -6.73
N LEU A 132 -11.78 -4.95 -7.01
CA LEU A 132 -10.37 -5.28 -6.75
C LEU A 132 -9.43 -4.43 -7.62
N THR A 133 -9.88 -3.98 -8.78
CA THR A 133 -9.13 -3.03 -9.61
C THR A 133 -9.08 -1.66 -8.96
N ALA A 134 -10.23 -1.12 -8.54
CA ALA A 134 -10.30 0.15 -7.81
C ALA A 134 -9.52 0.12 -6.48
N ASP A 135 -9.53 -1.02 -5.76
CA ASP A 135 -8.75 -1.22 -4.54
C ASP A 135 -7.25 -1.17 -4.82
N ARG A 136 -6.78 -1.79 -5.92
CA ARG A 136 -5.37 -1.73 -6.35
C ARG A 136 -4.96 -0.33 -6.77
N GLU A 137 -5.81 0.38 -7.50
CA GLU A 137 -5.56 1.76 -7.91
C GLU A 137 -5.44 2.69 -6.70
N ARG A 138 -6.40 2.65 -5.78
CA ARG A 138 -6.32 3.43 -4.52
C ARG A 138 -5.08 3.09 -3.70
N HIS A 139 -4.70 1.81 -3.64
CA HIS A 139 -3.45 1.43 -2.98
C HIS A 139 -2.22 1.99 -3.70
N ALA A 140 -2.16 1.93 -5.03
CA ALA A 140 -1.06 2.48 -5.80
C ALA A 140 -0.94 4.00 -5.62
N GLU A 141 -2.05 4.72 -5.67
CA GLU A 141 -2.12 6.17 -5.40
C GLU A 141 -1.67 6.51 -3.98
N SER A 142 -2.14 5.74 -3.00
CA SER A 142 -1.70 5.88 -1.61
C SER A 142 -0.20 5.65 -1.46
N ARG A 143 0.38 4.64 -2.13
CA ARG A 143 1.83 4.39 -2.12
C ARG A 143 2.61 5.50 -2.81
N ALA A 144 2.10 6.02 -3.92
CA ALA A 144 2.74 7.11 -4.66
C ALA A 144 2.72 8.44 -3.89
N SER A 145 1.74 8.63 -3.00
CA SER A 145 1.60 9.81 -2.15
C SER A 145 2.21 9.64 -0.75
N GLU A 146 2.85 8.50 -0.45
CA GLU A 146 3.55 8.29 0.82
C GLU A 146 4.66 9.33 1.02
N THR A 147 4.71 9.93 2.20
CA THR A 147 5.89 10.66 2.67
C THR A 147 7.03 9.69 2.98
N PHE A 148 8.28 10.17 2.99
CA PHE A 148 9.44 9.34 3.32
C PHE A 148 9.31 8.65 4.70
N THR A 149 8.72 9.33 5.69
CA THR A 149 8.47 8.76 7.03
C THR A 149 7.49 7.59 6.95
N GLN A 150 6.34 7.78 6.28
CA GLN A 150 5.34 6.72 6.10
C GLN A 150 5.91 5.52 5.32
N TYR A 151 6.69 5.78 4.27
CA TYR A 151 7.39 4.73 3.53
C TYR A 151 8.34 3.92 4.43
N SER A 152 9.11 4.62 5.27
CA SER A 152 10.09 4.01 6.18
C SER A 152 9.43 3.20 7.29
N GLU A 153 8.36 3.73 7.89
CA GLU A 153 7.54 3.03 8.89
C GLU A 153 6.94 1.75 8.31
N ARG A 154 6.33 1.85 7.13
CA ARG A 154 5.77 0.68 6.44
C ARG A 154 6.84 -0.37 6.13
N LEU A 155 7.99 0.05 5.61
CA LEU A 155 9.08 -0.88 5.30
C LEU A 155 9.66 -1.53 6.57
N THR A 156 9.67 -0.80 7.69
CA THR A 156 10.07 -1.34 8.99
C THR A 156 9.07 -2.39 9.47
N ALA A 157 7.76 -2.09 9.44
CA ALA A 157 6.71 -3.04 9.78
C ALA A 157 6.72 -4.28 8.86
N ASP A 158 7.01 -4.11 7.56
CA ASP A 158 7.16 -5.22 6.61
C ASP A 158 8.34 -6.12 7.01
N ARG A 159 9.49 -5.53 7.39
CA ARG A 159 10.66 -6.28 7.86
C ARG A 159 10.41 -7.00 9.17
N GLU A 160 9.73 -6.36 10.12
CA GLU A 160 9.36 -6.97 11.41
C GLU A 160 8.46 -8.19 11.19
N ARG A 161 7.39 -8.06 10.40
CA ARG A 161 6.51 -9.19 10.06
C ARG A 161 7.27 -10.32 9.37
N HIS A 162 8.20 -10.00 8.48
CA HIS A 162 9.05 -11.02 7.87
C HIS A 162 9.98 -11.69 8.89
N ALA A 163 10.60 -10.93 9.79
CA ALA A 163 11.46 -11.48 10.83
C ALA A 163 10.68 -12.38 11.80
N GLU A 164 9.49 -11.98 12.23
CA GLU A 164 8.59 -12.80 13.04
C GLU A 164 8.17 -14.08 12.32
N SER A 165 7.82 -13.98 11.04
CA SER A 165 7.51 -15.15 10.22
C SER A 165 8.71 -16.10 10.11
N ARG A 166 9.94 -15.58 9.96
CA ARG A 166 11.16 -16.42 9.95
C ARG A 166 11.45 -17.04 11.31
N ALA A 167 11.24 -16.30 12.39
CA ALA A 167 11.46 -16.80 13.74
C ALA A 167 10.45 -17.89 14.14
N SER A 168 9.26 -17.89 13.53
CA SER A 168 8.21 -18.89 13.72
C SER A 168 8.25 -20.04 12.71
N GLU A 169 9.23 -20.07 11.79
CA GLU A 169 9.40 -21.19 10.85
C GLU A 169 9.68 -22.50 11.61
N THR A 170 8.94 -23.55 11.26
CA THR A 170 9.31 -24.92 11.61
C THR A 170 10.55 -25.36 10.85
N PHE A 171 11.26 -26.38 11.34
CA PHE A 171 12.45 -26.92 10.65
C PHE A 171 12.15 -27.37 9.21
N THR A 172 10.97 -27.93 8.96
CA THR A 172 10.53 -28.34 7.61
C THR A 172 10.38 -27.12 6.69
N GLN A 173 9.67 -26.08 7.13
CA GLN A 173 9.49 -24.84 6.36
C GLN A 173 10.83 -24.15 6.08
N TYR A 174 11.72 -24.10 7.09
CA TYR A 174 13.08 -23.58 6.92
C TYR A 174 13.85 -24.36 5.84
N SER A 175 13.78 -25.69 5.86
CA SER A 175 14.50 -26.57 4.94
C SER A 175 13.94 -26.48 3.51
N GLU A 176 12.62 -26.41 3.36
CA GLU A 176 11.95 -26.20 2.07
C GLU A 176 12.34 -24.85 1.48
N ARG A 177 12.29 -23.78 2.28
CA ARG A 177 12.71 -22.45 1.83
C ARG A 177 14.16 -22.43 1.39
N LEU A 178 15.07 -23.04 2.15
CA LEU A 178 16.49 -23.09 1.80
C LEU A 178 16.73 -23.92 0.52
N THR A 179 15.93 -24.97 0.31
CA THR A 179 15.97 -25.76 -0.94
C THR A 179 15.51 -24.90 -2.11
N ALA A 180 14.37 -24.23 -1.99
CA ALA A 180 13.87 -23.33 -3.03
C ALA A 180 14.82 -22.16 -3.33
N ASP A 181 15.46 -21.59 -2.29
CA ASP A 181 16.50 -20.56 -2.45
C ASP A 181 17.70 -21.09 -3.26
N ARG A 182 18.14 -22.32 -3.00
CA ARG A 182 19.23 -22.96 -3.75
C ARG A 182 18.85 -23.25 -5.19
N GLU A 183 17.65 -23.76 -5.42
CA GLU A 183 17.13 -24.04 -6.77
C GLU A 183 17.07 -22.77 -7.61
N ARG A 184 16.48 -21.69 -7.08
CA ARG A 184 16.46 -20.38 -7.74
C ARG A 184 17.86 -19.86 -8.06
N HIS A 185 18.80 -20.03 -7.13
CA HIS A 185 20.17 -19.61 -7.36
C HIS A 185 20.82 -20.43 -8.48
N VAL A 186 20.66 -21.76 -8.50
CA VAL A 186 21.19 -22.63 -9.56
C VAL A 186 20.57 -22.27 -10.92
N GLU A 187 19.26 -22.07 -10.98
CA GLU A 187 18.56 -21.67 -12.19
C GLU A 187 19.07 -20.32 -12.70
N SER A 188 19.18 -19.33 -11.81
CA SER A 188 19.75 -18.02 -12.14
C SER A 188 21.17 -18.15 -12.70
N ARG A 189 22.06 -18.94 -12.06
CA ARG A 189 23.42 -19.19 -12.57
C ARG A 189 23.43 -19.90 -13.92
N ALA A 190 22.51 -20.84 -14.15
CA ALA A 190 22.41 -21.55 -15.41
C ALA A 190 21.92 -20.64 -16.55
N SER A 191 21.13 -19.61 -16.23
CA SER A 191 20.62 -18.62 -17.17
C SER A 191 21.53 -17.40 -17.38
N GLU A 192 22.61 -17.25 -16.60
CA GLU A 192 23.54 -16.12 -16.73
C GLU A 192 24.16 -16.06 -18.13
N THR A 193 24.14 -14.86 -18.71
CA THR A 193 24.96 -14.53 -19.88
C THR A 193 26.44 -14.45 -19.49
N PHE A 194 27.33 -14.51 -20.48
CA PHE A 194 28.77 -14.37 -20.25
C PHE A 194 29.13 -13.05 -19.54
N THR A 195 28.47 -11.95 -19.91
CA THR A 195 28.69 -10.63 -19.31
C THR A 195 28.28 -10.63 -17.83
N GLU A 196 27.08 -11.11 -17.51
CA GLU A 196 26.60 -11.18 -16.12
C GLU A 196 27.50 -12.08 -15.26
N CYS A 197 27.94 -13.22 -15.79
CA CYS A 197 28.87 -14.11 -15.10
C CYS A 197 30.22 -13.42 -14.84
N SER A 198 30.74 -12.66 -15.81
CA SER A 198 32.00 -11.93 -15.67
C SER A 198 31.90 -10.79 -14.66
N GLU A 199 30.81 -10.01 -14.69
CA GLU A 199 30.53 -8.94 -13.74
C GLU A 199 30.43 -9.49 -12.32
N ARG A 200 29.64 -10.55 -12.13
CA ARG A 200 29.49 -11.21 -10.83
C ARG A 200 30.82 -11.75 -10.31
N LEU A 201 31.61 -12.44 -11.13
CA LEU A 201 32.93 -12.94 -10.70
C LEU A 201 33.92 -11.80 -10.39
N THR A 202 33.73 -10.64 -11.00
CA THR A 202 34.53 -9.43 -10.69
C THR A 202 34.12 -8.89 -9.33
N ALA A 203 32.82 -8.69 -9.10
CA ALA A 203 32.29 -8.28 -7.80
C ALA A 203 32.64 -9.25 -6.67
N ASP A 204 32.59 -10.57 -6.92
CA ASP A 204 32.98 -11.61 -5.97
C ASP A 204 34.47 -11.45 -5.56
N ARG A 205 35.35 -11.13 -6.52
CA ARG A 205 36.79 -10.90 -6.25
C ARG A 205 37.03 -9.61 -5.49
N GLU A 206 36.32 -8.53 -5.83
CA GLU A 206 36.40 -7.24 -5.14
C GLU A 206 35.93 -7.38 -3.70
N SER A 207 34.75 -7.97 -3.46
CA SER A 207 34.22 -8.22 -2.12
C SER A 207 35.15 -9.10 -1.28
N HIS A 208 35.75 -10.13 -1.90
CA HIS A 208 36.75 -10.94 -1.20
C HIS A 208 38.00 -10.12 -0.87
N ALA A 209 38.49 -9.26 -1.77
CA ALA A 209 39.65 -8.40 -1.50
C ALA A 209 39.37 -7.39 -0.38
N GLU A 210 38.19 -6.77 -0.36
CA GLU A 210 37.74 -5.87 0.72
C GLU A 210 37.61 -6.60 2.06
N SER A 211 37.05 -7.81 2.03
CA SER A 211 36.95 -8.67 3.23
C SER A 211 38.36 -8.97 3.77
N ARG A 212 39.33 -9.30 2.90
CA ARG A 212 40.73 -9.53 3.30
C ARG A 212 41.39 -8.26 3.85
N ALA A 213 41.11 -7.10 3.26
CA ALA A 213 41.66 -5.83 3.71
C ALA A 213 41.09 -5.40 5.07
N SER A 214 39.87 -5.83 5.40
CA SER A 214 39.18 -5.55 6.67
C SER A 214 39.33 -6.67 7.72
N GLU A 215 40.09 -7.74 7.43
CA GLU A 215 40.36 -8.81 8.39
C GLU A 215 41.08 -8.26 9.63
N THR A 216 40.54 -8.60 10.81
CA THR A 216 41.29 -8.47 12.06
C THR A 216 42.43 -9.48 12.12
N LEU A 217 43.46 -9.21 12.93
CA LEU A 217 44.62 -10.11 13.07
C LEU A 217 44.21 -11.54 13.47
N THR A 218 43.21 -11.67 14.34
CA THR A 218 42.67 -12.96 14.77
C THR A 218 42.06 -13.71 13.57
N GLN A 219 41.16 -13.07 12.82
CA GLN A 219 40.53 -13.66 11.63
C GLN A 219 41.57 -14.06 10.57
N TYR A 220 42.58 -13.22 10.35
CA TYR A 220 43.70 -13.53 9.45
C TYR A 220 44.45 -14.80 9.88
N SER A 221 44.76 -14.91 11.18
CA SER A 221 45.51 -16.05 11.72
C SER A 221 44.71 -17.35 11.68
N GLU A 222 43.41 -17.30 11.98
CA GLU A 222 42.49 -18.44 11.90
C GLU A 222 42.37 -18.95 10.47
N ARG A 223 42.18 -18.03 9.52
CA ARG A 223 42.12 -18.38 8.09
C ARG A 223 43.40 -19.01 7.61
N LEU A 224 44.57 -18.44 7.94
CA LEU A 224 45.85 -19.01 7.54
C LEU A 224 46.08 -20.40 8.15
N THR A 225 45.60 -20.63 9.36
CA THR A 225 45.62 -21.94 10.02
C THR A 225 44.72 -22.92 9.29
N ALA A 226 43.49 -22.53 8.97
CA ALA A 226 42.55 -23.34 8.20
C ALA A 226 43.09 -23.67 6.78
N ASP A 227 43.75 -22.73 6.12
CA ASP A 227 44.41 -22.94 4.82
C ASP A 227 45.52 -23.99 4.95
N ARG A 228 46.38 -23.89 5.97
CA ARG A 228 47.43 -24.89 6.25
C ARG A 228 46.85 -26.27 6.54
N GLU A 229 45.81 -26.36 7.34
CA GLU A 229 45.14 -27.63 7.62
C GLU A 229 44.53 -28.25 6.36
N ARG A 230 43.88 -27.44 5.51
CA ARG A 230 43.31 -27.91 4.24
C ARG A 230 44.41 -28.46 3.32
N HIS A 231 45.53 -27.76 3.20
CA HIS A 231 46.68 -28.24 2.45
C HIS A 231 47.26 -29.54 3.03
N ALA A 232 47.36 -29.65 4.35
CA ALA A 232 47.83 -30.87 5.01
C ALA A 232 46.89 -32.06 4.78
N ARG A 233 45.56 -31.85 4.90
CA ARG A 233 44.54 -32.88 4.60
C ARG A 233 44.61 -33.31 3.13
N SER A 234 44.71 -32.36 2.21
CA SER A 234 44.84 -32.64 0.77
C SER A 234 46.05 -33.54 0.50
N ARG A 235 47.21 -33.19 1.06
CA ARG A 235 48.44 -33.98 0.97
C ARG A 235 48.30 -35.37 1.57
N ALA A 236 47.62 -35.51 2.70
CA ALA A 236 47.38 -36.80 3.31
C ALA A 236 46.44 -37.70 2.49
N SER A 237 45.56 -37.09 1.68
CA SER A 237 44.66 -37.79 0.76
C SER A 237 45.19 -37.98 -0.67
N GLU A 238 46.40 -37.50 -0.98
CA GLU A 238 47.00 -37.65 -2.31
C GLU A 238 47.14 -39.14 -2.66
N SER A 239 46.68 -39.53 -3.84
CA SER A 239 47.04 -40.84 -4.39
C SER A 239 48.52 -40.87 -4.78
N PHE A 240 49.10 -42.07 -4.88
CA PHE A 240 50.50 -42.22 -5.30
C PHE A 240 50.81 -41.54 -6.64
N THR A 241 49.88 -41.59 -7.60
CA THR A 241 50.03 -40.93 -8.91
C THR A 241 49.97 -39.41 -8.82
N GLN A 242 49.13 -38.85 -7.94
CA GLN A 242 49.06 -37.42 -7.69
C GLN A 242 50.32 -36.91 -6.98
N TYR A 243 50.83 -37.69 -6.03
CA TYR A 243 52.08 -37.39 -5.32
C TYR A 243 53.28 -37.31 -6.27
N GLU A 244 53.45 -38.31 -7.14
CA GLU A 244 54.53 -38.33 -8.14
C GLU A 244 54.41 -37.19 -9.15
N ALA A 245 53.19 -36.90 -9.63
CA ALA A 245 52.94 -35.77 -10.52
C ALA A 245 53.29 -34.42 -9.87
N ARG A 246 52.96 -34.22 -8.58
CA ARG A 246 53.34 -33.03 -7.84
C ARG A 246 54.85 -32.92 -7.67
N LEU A 247 55.54 -34.01 -7.31
CA LEU A 247 57.00 -34.00 -7.20
C LEU A 247 57.68 -33.72 -8.55
N ALA A 248 57.13 -34.24 -9.66
CA ALA A 248 57.62 -33.93 -11.00
C ALA A 248 57.46 -32.43 -11.31
N ALA A 249 56.29 -31.84 -11.03
CA ALA A 249 56.04 -30.41 -11.20
C ALA A 249 56.93 -29.54 -10.28
N ASP A 250 57.16 -29.96 -9.03
CA ASP A 250 58.08 -29.30 -8.10
C ASP A 250 59.53 -29.33 -8.63
N ARG A 251 59.95 -30.43 -9.27
CA ARG A 251 61.27 -30.53 -9.92
C ARG A 251 61.36 -29.66 -11.17
N GLU A 252 60.32 -29.62 -11.99
CA GLU A 252 60.24 -28.81 -13.20
C GLU A 252 60.30 -27.31 -12.89
N SER A 253 59.48 -26.82 -11.96
CA SER A 253 59.50 -25.42 -11.51
C SER A 253 60.85 -25.01 -10.91
N ARG A 254 61.51 -25.89 -10.15
CA ARG A 254 62.88 -25.66 -9.67
C ARG A 254 63.87 -25.58 -10.82
N SER A 255 63.76 -26.44 -11.84
CA SER A 255 64.62 -26.37 -13.03
C SER A 255 64.41 -25.10 -13.85
N GLU A 256 63.18 -24.59 -13.89
CA GLU A 256 62.79 -23.41 -14.66
C GLU A 256 63.22 -22.11 -13.97
N SER A 257 63.16 -22.05 -12.63
CA SER A 257 63.73 -20.94 -11.84
C SER A 257 65.26 -20.82 -11.94
N HIS A 258 65.96 -21.92 -12.24
CA HIS A 258 67.42 -21.96 -12.42
C HIS A 258 67.86 -21.79 -13.89
N ARG A 259 66.94 -21.60 -14.85
CA ARG A 259 67.30 -21.24 -16.23
C ARG A 259 67.64 -19.74 -16.29
N PRO A 260 68.84 -19.34 -16.77
CA PRO A 260 69.14 -17.93 -16.95
C PRO A 260 68.14 -17.30 -17.94
N ARG A 261 67.45 -16.23 -17.50
CA ARG A 261 66.56 -15.44 -18.37
C ARG A 261 67.42 -14.72 -19.41
N PHE A 262 67.54 -15.31 -20.60
CA PHE A 262 68.13 -14.62 -21.75
C PHE A 262 67.20 -13.49 -22.20
N ILE A 263 67.51 -12.26 -21.78
CA ILE A 263 66.94 -11.05 -22.40
C ILE A 263 67.51 -10.97 -23.81
N LYS A 264 66.70 -11.30 -24.82
CA LYS A 264 67.07 -11.11 -26.22
C LYS A 264 67.06 -9.62 -26.55
N PHE A 265 68.22 -8.97 -26.52
CA PHE A 265 68.42 -7.72 -27.25
C PHE A 265 68.43 -8.03 -28.74
N THR A 266 67.38 -7.62 -29.46
CA THR A 266 67.39 -7.64 -30.93
C THR A 266 68.27 -6.50 -31.41
N THR A 267 69.51 -6.79 -31.80
CA THR A 267 70.32 -5.86 -32.59
C THR A 267 70.19 -6.17 -34.07
N CYS A 268 69.78 -5.13 -34.80
CA CYS A 268 69.61 -5.05 -36.23
C CYS A 268 70.92 -5.34 -36.98
N ASN A 269 70.81 -6.07 -38.09
CA ASN A 269 71.89 -6.47 -39.00
C ASN A 269 72.71 -5.28 -39.52
N ARG A 270 74.00 -5.22 -39.17
CA ARG A 270 75.09 -4.95 -40.14
C ARG A 270 76.46 -5.07 -39.48
N MET A 271 77.24 -6.05 -39.96
CA MET A 271 78.70 -6.05 -40.13
C MET A 271 79.54 -5.21 -39.14
N CYS A 272 80.27 -5.88 -38.23
CA CYS A 272 81.73 -5.76 -38.09
C CYS A 272 82.27 -6.45 -36.82
N TYR A 273 83.25 -7.34 -37.03
CA TYR A 273 84.45 -7.66 -36.24
C TYR A 273 84.43 -7.70 -34.69
N TYR A 274 84.80 -8.89 -34.18
CA TYR A 274 85.55 -9.23 -32.96
C TYR A 274 85.25 -8.50 -31.62
N ALA A 275 84.81 -9.27 -30.63
CA ALA A 275 85.53 -9.47 -29.35
C ALA A 275 84.76 -10.46 -28.46
N ILE A 276 85.38 -11.62 -28.14
CA ILE A 276 84.94 -12.44 -27.00
C ILE A 276 85.51 -11.75 -25.76
N VAL A 277 84.66 -11.02 -25.03
CA VAL A 277 84.96 -10.60 -23.66
C VAL A 277 84.17 -11.50 -22.73
N VAL A 278 84.86 -12.46 -22.11
CA VAL A 278 84.34 -13.20 -20.96
C VAL A 278 84.38 -12.24 -19.77
N ILE A 279 83.23 -11.71 -19.36
CA ILE A 279 83.08 -11.08 -18.05
C ILE A 279 82.53 -12.14 -17.10
N LYS A 280 83.42 -12.70 -16.28
CA LYS A 280 83.05 -13.29 -14.99
C LYS A 280 82.72 -12.13 -14.06
N THR A 281 81.52 -12.11 -13.50
CA THR A 281 81.26 -11.44 -12.23
C THR A 281 80.67 -12.47 -11.27
N TYR A 282 81.47 -12.78 -10.25
CA TYR A 282 81.04 -13.34 -8.98
C TYR A 282 80.62 -12.17 -8.09
N GLU A 283 79.44 -12.25 -7.51
CA GLU A 283 78.94 -11.57 -6.30
C GLU A 283 77.83 -12.53 -5.82
N VAL A 284 78.00 -13.44 -4.85
CA VAL A 284 78.18 -13.24 -3.40
C VAL A 284 77.37 -12.05 -2.90
N ASP A 285 76.18 -12.33 -2.39
CA ASP A 285 75.80 -11.90 -1.05
C ASP A 285 74.68 -12.78 -0.48
N THR A 286 74.81 -12.96 0.82
CA THR A 286 74.03 -13.74 1.80
C THR A 286 72.59 -13.28 1.97
#